data_AF-A0A8S3HDU5-F1
#
_entry.id   AF-A0A8S3HDU5-F1
#
_cell.length_a   1.000
_cell.length_b   1.000
_cell.length_c   1.000
_cell.angle_alpha   90.00
_cell.angle_beta   90.00
_cell.angle_gamma   90.00
#
_symmetry.space_group_name_H-M   'P 1'
#
loop_
_entity.id
_entity.type
_entity.pdbx_description
1 polymer ?
#
loop_
_entity_poly.entity_id
_entity_poly.type
_entity_poly.pdbx_seq_one_letter_code
_entity_poly.pdbx_strand_id
1 'polypeptide(L)'
;LHIESQKGTLSYGADADFIFLDDKLNVLSTFIAGEQAWTITDEWSINNIRINPNKKFMSRSPKVYLTRRETFSASHRLHSILLSDSDNIQIFNKCNNPNGHGHNYVLEVTVIGHIDDNTGM
;
A
#
# COMPACT_ATOMS: atom_id res chain seq x y z
N LEU A 1 -8.74 -17.44 -24.88
CA LEU A 1 -8.28 -17.26 -23.48
C LEU A 1 -9.49 -17.38 -22.58
N HIS A 2 -9.60 -18.46 -21.79
CA HIS A 2 -10.67 -18.70 -20.81
C HIS A 2 -10.41 -17.79 -19.60
N ILE A 3 -10.81 -16.52 -19.70
CA ILE A 3 -10.79 -15.60 -18.56
C ILE A 3 -12.18 -15.67 -17.92
N GLU A 4 -12.42 -16.73 -17.16
CA GLU A 4 -13.59 -16.84 -16.30
C GLU A 4 -13.31 -16.13 -14.97
N SER A 5 -13.31 -14.80 -15.02
CA SER A 5 -13.59 -13.98 -13.85
C SER A 5 -14.00 -12.60 -14.35
N GLN A 6 -15.31 -12.36 -14.42
CA GLN A 6 -15.84 -11.01 -14.45
C GLN A 6 -15.34 -10.35 -13.15
N LYS A 7 -14.42 -9.39 -13.23
CA LYS A 7 -14.01 -8.58 -12.07
C LYS A 7 -15.31 -7.98 -11.55
N GLY A 8 -15.79 -8.48 -10.41
CA GLY A 8 -17.05 -8.04 -9.81
C GLY A 8 -17.06 -6.51 -9.74
N THR A 9 -18.26 -5.91 -9.78
CA THR A 9 -18.45 -4.47 -9.65
C THR A 9 -17.46 -3.95 -8.63
N LEU A 10 -16.43 -3.22 -9.08
CA LEU A 10 -15.44 -2.64 -8.17
C LEU A 10 -16.24 -1.74 -7.24
N SER A 11 -16.52 -2.24 -6.04
CA SER A 11 -17.13 -1.44 -5.00
C SER A 11 -16.22 -0.24 -4.80
N TYR A 12 -16.85 0.91 -4.59
CA TYR A 12 -16.18 2.17 -4.27
C TYR A 12 -15.10 1.90 -3.19
N GLY A 13 -13.80 2.03 -3.52
CA GLY A 13 -12.68 1.80 -2.58
C GLY A 13 -11.56 0.84 -2.99
N ALA A 14 -11.58 0.21 -4.17
CA ALA A 14 -10.57 -0.80 -4.57
C ALA A 14 -9.27 -0.23 -5.21
N ASP A 15 -8.86 0.99 -4.80
CA ASP A 15 -7.64 1.65 -5.26
C ASP A 15 -6.56 1.47 -4.18
N ALA A 16 -5.79 0.36 -4.27
CA ALA A 16 -4.66 -0.06 -3.39
C ALA A 16 -4.95 -0.06 -1.87
N ASP A 17 -5.08 -1.25 -1.28
CA ASP A 17 -5.56 -1.38 0.11
C ASP A 17 -4.46 -1.20 1.17
N PHE A 18 -3.20 -1.56 0.87
CA PHE A 18 -2.13 -1.47 1.87
C PHE A 18 -0.74 -1.49 1.24
N ILE A 19 0.15 -0.62 1.73
CA ILE A 19 1.59 -0.66 1.43
C ILE A 19 2.34 -0.74 2.75
N PHE A 20 3.27 -1.68 2.85
CA PHE A 20 4.18 -1.80 3.99
C PHE A 20 5.52 -1.16 3.64
N LEU A 21 6.03 -0.31 4.51
CA LEU A 21 7.27 0.44 4.31
C LEU A 21 8.26 0.16 5.46
N ASP A 22 9.56 0.33 5.19
CA ASP A 22 10.58 0.42 6.25
C ASP A 22 10.73 1.86 6.80
N ASP A 23 11.59 2.03 7.80
CA ASP A 23 11.89 3.34 8.42
C ASP A 23 12.50 4.37 7.46
N LYS A 24 12.93 3.95 6.27
CA LYS A 24 13.47 4.80 5.20
C LYS A 24 12.45 5.03 4.08
N LEU A 25 11.20 4.60 4.27
CA LEU A 25 10.10 4.69 3.31
C LEU A 25 10.28 3.82 2.06
N ASN A 26 11.12 2.77 2.13
CA ASN A 26 11.20 1.79 1.05
C ASN A 26 9.99 0.86 1.10
N VAL A 27 9.39 0.57 -0.07
CA VAL A 27 8.27 -0.36 -0.17
C VAL A 27 8.74 -1.78 0.06
N LEU A 28 8.22 -2.41 1.11
CA LEU A 28 8.48 -3.80 1.48
C LEU A 28 7.44 -4.73 0.87
N SER A 29 6.17 -4.33 0.84
CA SER A 29 5.10 -5.13 0.24
C SER A 29 3.88 -4.28 -0.12
N THR A 30 3.14 -4.73 -1.11
CA THR A 30 1.90 -4.09 -1.59
C THR A 30 0.77 -5.11 -1.58
N PHE A 31 -0.40 -4.69 -1.09
CA PHE A 31 -1.62 -5.49 -1.07
C PHE A 31 -2.69 -4.82 -1.93
N ILE A 32 -3.42 -5.63 -2.68
CA ILE A 32 -4.52 -5.21 -3.55
C ILE A 32 -5.69 -6.16 -3.30
N ALA A 33 -6.87 -5.62 -3.00
CA ALA A 33 -8.04 -6.40 -2.60
C ALA A 33 -7.77 -7.33 -1.40
N GLY A 34 -6.96 -6.88 -0.44
CA GLY A 34 -6.52 -7.68 0.72
C GLY A 34 -5.47 -8.77 0.41
N GLU A 35 -5.12 -8.98 -0.85
CA GLU A 35 -4.15 -9.99 -1.28
C GLU A 35 -2.77 -9.38 -1.53
N GLN A 36 -1.70 -10.07 -1.12
CA GLN A 36 -0.34 -9.58 -1.35
C GLN A 36 0.01 -9.65 -2.85
N ALA A 37 -0.02 -8.50 -3.52
CA ALA A 37 0.27 -8.40 -4.95
C ALA A 37 1.78 -8.34 -5.23
N TRP A 38 2.56 -7.83 -4.28
CA TRP A 38 4.00 -7.71 -4.41
C TRP A 38 4.69 -7.70 -3.04
N THR A 39 5.89 -8.26 -2.97
CA THR A 39 6.77 -8.15 -1.79
C THR A 39 8.22 -8.14 -2.25
N ILE A 40 9.08 -7.51 -1.47
CA ILE A 40 10.52 -7.61 -1.67
C ILE A 40 10.97 -9.04 -1.37
N THR A 41 11.62 -9.68 -2.34
CA THR A 41 12.07 -11.09 -2.25
C THR A 41 13.56 -11.23 -2.00
N ASP A 42 14.32 -10.13 -2.05
CA ASP A 42 15.76 -10.16 -1.85
C ASP A 42 16.12 -10.38 -0.38
N GLU A 43 16.72 -11.53 -0.07
CA GLU A 43 17.30 -11.84 1.25
C GLU A 43 18.26 -10.73 1.74
N TRP A 44 18.93 -10.03 0.83
CA TRP A 44 19.82 -8.91 1.18
C TRP A 44 19.06 -7.71 1.76
N SER A 45 17.85 -7.44 1.28
CA SER A 45 16.99 -6.35 1.76
C SER A 45 16.33 -6.70 3.09
N ILE A 46 15.92 -7.96 3.26
CA ILE A 46 15.35 -8.49 4.50
C ILE A 46 16.39 -8.49 5.63
N ASN A 47 17.63 -8.91 5.33
CA ASN A 47 18.72 -8.99 6.33
C ASN A 47 19.34 -7.63 6.70
N ASN A 48 19.08 -6.57 5.92
CA ASN A 48 19.50 -5.21 6.22
C ASN A 48 18.44 -4.38 6.96
N ILE A 49 17.26 -4.95 7.23
CA ILE A 49 16.42 -4.55 8.38
C ILE A 49 17.13 -5.05 9.64
N ARG A 50 18.33 -4.52 9.89
CA ARG A 50 19.05 -4.74 11.14
C ARG A 50 18.37 -3.90 12.20
N ILE A 51 17.30 -4.45 12.77
CA ILE A 51 16.94 -4.12 14.15
C ILE A 51 18.19 -4.49 14.95
N ASN A 52 18.96 -3.50 15.40
CA ASN A 52 20.24 -3.72 16.05
C ASN A 52 20.03 -4.69 17.24
N PRO A 53 20.48 -5.96 17.15
CA PRO A 53 20.11 -6.99 18.11
C PRO A 53 20.76 -6.75 19.49
N ASN A 54 21.76 -5.86 19.55
CA ASN A 54 22.43 -5.45 20.77
C ASN A 54 21.81 -4.20 21.42
N LYS A 55 20.84 -3.54 20.78
CA LYS A 55 19.94 -2.64 21.50
C LYS A 55 18.94 -3.53 22.26
N LYS A 56 19.37 -4.03 23.42
CA LYS A 56 18.46 -4.48 24.46
C LYS A 56 17.60 -3.28 24.87
N PHE A 57 16.56 -2.99 24.10
CA PHE A 57 15.41 -2.26 24.62
C PHE A 57 14.71 -3.24 25.56
N MET A 58 15.27 -3.40 26.76
CA MET A 58 14.51 -3.89 27.91
C MET A 58 13.59 -2.75 28.36
N SER A 59 12.76 -2.24 27.44
CA SER A 59 11.73 -1.30 27.81
C SER A 59 10.55 -2.11 28.30
N ARG A 60 10.15 -1.89 29.55
CA ARG A 60 8.86 -2.38 30.07
C ARG A 60 7.68 -1.60 29.49
N SER A 61 7.93 -0.62 28.62
CA SER A 61 6.89 0.19 28.00
C SER A 61 6.09 -0.61 26.96
N PRO A 62 4.77 -0.39 26.90
CA PRO A 62 3.90 -1.11 25.99
C PRO A 62 4.28 -0.83 24.53
N LYS A 63 4.15 -1.86 23.68
CA LYS A 63 4.22 -1.70 22.23
C LYS A 63 2.86 -1.21 21.73
N VAL A 64 2.86 -0.13 20.96
CA VAL A 64 1.65 0.52 20.45
C VAL A 64 1.69 0.69 18.94
N TYR A 65 0.51 0.90 18.37
CA TYR A 65 0.33 1.30 16.98
C TYR A 65 -0.13 2.76 16.97
N LEU A 66 0.52 3.59 16.17
CA LEU A 66 0.14 4.99 15.98
C LEU A 66 -0.23 5.19 14.51
N THR A 67 -1.50 5.54 14.27
CA THR A 67 -2.02 5.79 12.92
C THR A 67 -2.25 7.28 12.72
N ARG A 68 -1.67 7.85 11.66
CA ARG A 68 -2.00 9.18 11.16
C ARG A 68 -2.85 9.04 9.90
N ARG A 69 -4.02 9.69 9.91
CA ARG A 69 -4.96 9.73 8.79
C ARG A 69 -4.89 11.10 8.12
N GLU A 70 -4.69 11.10 6.80
CA GLU A 70 -4.68 12.28 5.94
C GLU A 70 -5.66 12.11 4.78
N THR A 71 -6.06 13.21 4.16
CA THR A 71 -6.83 13.19 2.92
C THR A 71 -6.19 14.06 1.86
N PHE A 72 -6.29 13.65 0.60
CA PHE A 72 -5.82 14.44 -0.52
C PHE A 72 -6.67 14.18 -1.77
N SER A 73 -6.81 15.20 -2.62
CA SER A 73 -7.52 15.09 -3.89
C SER A 73 -6.53 14.87 -5.03
N ALA A 74 -6.77 13.86 -5.87
CA ALA A 74 -5.95 13.62 -7.05
C ALA A 74 -6.77 13.03 -8.21
N SER A 75 -6.34 13.32 -9.44
CA SER A 75 -6.87 12.74 -10.66
C SER A 75 -5.94 11.67 -11.25
N HIS A 76 -6.53 10.70 -11.94
CA HIS A 76 -5.81 9.60 -12.57
C HIS A 76 -6.60 8.93 -13.71
N ARG A 77 -5.92 8.06 -14.44
CA ARG A 77 -6.49 7.16 -15.45
C ARG A 77 -5.84 5.79 -15.28
N LEU A 78 -6.65 4.73 -15.16
CA LEU A 78 -6.14 3.37 -15.22
C LEU A 78 -5.93 2.98 -16.67
N HIS A 79 -4.68 2.89 -17.11
CA HIS A 79 -4.30 2.53 -18.47
C HIS A 79 -2.94 1.81 -18.46
N SER A 80 -2.85 0.67 -19.14
CA SER A 80 -1.61 -0.07 -19.33
C SER A 80 -1.12 0.10 -20.77
N ILE A 81 0.14 0.53 -20.91
CA ILE A 81 0.82 0.64 -22.21
C ILE A 81 1.14 -0.73 -22.84
N LEU A 82 1.00 -1.81 -22.07
CA LEU A 82 1.23 -3.19 -22.52
C LEU A 82 -0.06 -3.85 -23.03
N LEU A 83 -1.21 -3.19 -22.91
CA LEU A 83 -2.51 -3.66 -23.37
C LEU A 83 -2.94 -2.87 -24.60
N SER A 84 -3.75 -3.49 -25.47
CA SER A 84 -4.41 -2.75 -26.54
C SER A 84 -5.43 -1.76 -25.98
N ASP A 85 -5.85 -0.77 -26.77
CA ASP A 85 -6.88 0.18 -26.35
C ASP A 85 -8.22 -0.52 -26.04
N SER A 86 -8.60 -1.53 -26.83
CA SER A 86 -9.81 -2.32 -26.57
C SER A 86 -9.72 -3.09 -25.26
N ASP A 87 -8.56 -3.70 -24.96
CA ASP A 87 -8.38 -4.44 -23.72
C ASP A 87 -8.40 -3.50 -22.50
N ASN A 88 -7.77 -2.33 -22.63
CA ASN A 88 -7.82 -1.27 -21.61
C ASN A 88 -9.26 -0.83 -21.31
N ILE A 89 -10.06 -0.57 -22.35
CA ILE A 89 -11.48 -0.20 -22.19
C ILE A 89 -12.26 -1.36 -21.56
N GLN A 90 -12.02 -2.60 -21.98
CA GLN A 90 -12.71 -3.76 -21.45
C GLN A 90 -12.39 -4.00 -19.96
N ILE A 91 -11.12 -3.89 -19.57
CA ILE A 91 -10.64 -4.20 -18.21
C ILE A 91 -10.94 -3.06 -17.24
N PHE A 92 -10.65 -1.83 -17.63
CA PHE A 92 -10.72 -0.66 -16.74
C PHE A 92 -12.00 0.17 -16.94
N ASN A 93 -12.72 -0.02 -18.04
CA ASN A 93 -14.03 0.60 -18.31
C ASN A 93 -13.99 2.13 -18.06
N LYS A 94 -14.94 2.67 -17.27
CA LYS A 94 -15.02 4.10 -16.94
C LYS A 94 -13.72 4.68 -16.36
N CYS A 95 -12.88 3.87 -15.71
CA CYS A 95 -11.60 4.30 -15.15
C CYS A 95 -10.52 4.50 -16.23
N ASN A 96 -10.74 4.04 -17.47
CA ASN A 96 -9.88 4.30 -18.63
C ASN A 96 -10.28 5.54 -19.45
N ASN A 97 -11.22 6.37 -18.97
CA ASN A 97 -11.57 7.63 -19.64
C ASN A 97 -10.30 8.38 -20.10
N PRO A 98 -10.13 8.72 -21.40
CA PRO A 98 -8.95 9.43 -21.89
C PRO A 98 -8.67 10.74 -21.15
N ASN A 99 -9.71 11.39 -20.63
CA ASN A 99 -9.60 12.62 -19.82
C ASN A 99 -9.43 12.35 -18.32
N GLY A 100 -9.33 11.09 -17.91
CA GLY A 100 -9.20 10.66 -16.52
C GLY A 100 -10.48 10.82 -15.69
N HIS A 101 -10.30 10.67 -14.39
CA HIS A 101 -11.26 10.92 -13.32
C HIS A 101 -10.49 11.27 -12.04
N GLY A 102 -11.15 11.53 -10.92
CA GLY A 102 -10.44 11.83 -9.67
C GLY A 102 -11.19 11.38 -8.44
N HIS A 103 -10.45 11.39 -7.33
CA HIS A 103 -10.91 10.94 -6.02
C HIS A 103 -10.38 11.85 -4.92
N ASN A 104 -11.07 11.81 -3.77
CA ASN A 104 -10.57 12.31 -2.50
C ASN A 104 -10.07 11.10 -1.72
N TYR A 105 -8.77 10.81 -1.83
CA TYR A 105 -8.14 9.68 -1.18
C TYR A 105 -8.02 9.91 0.33
N VAL A 106 -8.09 8.81 1.07
CA VAL A 106 -7.76 8.74 2.50
C VAL A 106 -6.48 7.93 2.61
N LEU A 107 -5.44 8.51 3.21
CA LEU A 107 -4.18 7.84 3.51
C LEU A 107 -4.10 7.60 5.01
N GLU A 108 -3.97 6.34 5.42
CA GLU A 108 -3.69 5.96 6.80
C GLU A 108 -2.27 5.40 6.89
N VAL A 109 -1.41 6.08 7.63
CA VAL A 109 -0.03 5.64 7.90
C VAL A 109 0.03 5.15 9.32
N THR A 110 0.32 3.86 9.49
CA THR A 110 0.47 3.25 10.81
C THR A 110 1.92 2.90 11.07
N VAL A 111 2.47 3.39 12.18
CA VAL A 111 3.77 2.98 12.71
C VAL A 111 3.59 2.15 13.98
N ILE A 112 4.55 1.29 14.29
CA ILE A 112 4.51 0.41 15.46
C ILE A 112 5.83 0.51 16.24
N GLY A 113 5.74 0.69 17.56
CA GLY A 113 6.92 0.89 18.40
C GLY A 113 6.62 0.76 19.89
N HIS A 114 7.68 0.73 20.70
CA HIS A 114 7.55 0.88 22.15
C HIS A 114 7.45 2.36 22.48
N ILE A 115 6.60 2.73 23.45
CA ILE A 115 6.51 4.10 23.94
C ILE A 115 7.85 4.50 24.58
N ASP A 116 8.40 5.64 24.21
CA ASP A 116 9.52 6.28 24.89
C ASP A 116 9.04 6.91 26.21
N ASP A 117 9.62 6.47 27.34
CA ASP A 117 9.16 6.87 28.68
C ASP A 117 9.33 8.38 28.98
N ASN A 118 10.20 9.08 28.24
CA ASN A 118 10.45 10.51 28.47
C ASN A 118 9.48 11.40 27.66
N THR A 119 9.12 10.96 26.45
CA THR A 119 8.33 11.75 25.50
C THR A 119 6.89 11.28 25.37
N GLY A 120 6.59 10.04 25.76
CA GLY A 120 5.28 9.40 25.56
C GLY A 120 4.97 9.05 24.11
N MET A 121 5.97 9.09 23.21
CA MET A 121 5.84 8.76 21.78
C MET A 121 6.41 7.39 21.45
#